data_AF-A0A357EDS8-F1
#
_entry.id   AF-A0A357EDS8-F1
#
_cell.length_a   1.000
_cell.length_b   1.000
_cell.length_c   1.000
_cell.angle_alpha   90.00
_cell.angle_beta   90.00
_cell.angle_gamma   90.00
#
_symmetry.space_group_name_H-M   'P 1'
#
loop_
_entity.id
_entity.type
_entity.pdbx_description
1 polymer ?
#
loop_
_entity_poly.entity_id
_entity_poly.type
_entity_poly.pdbx_seq_one_letter_code
_entity_poly.pdbx_strand_id
1 'polypeptide(L)'
;ELTFGLAKSDDLWLHARGTPGSHVVVRLGKGTDPPSETLRDAATLALLYSDLKKSGKGDVIYTRRKWVKKAKGQAPGAVIVTQEKSVHISLDKIRLDALKNRTSHD
;
A
#
# COMPACT_ATOMS: atom_id res chain seq x y z
N GLU A 1 1.49 -4.65 13.49
CA GLU A 1 2.55 -5.65 13.31
C GLU A 1 3.10 -5.73 11.89
N LEU A 2 2.27 -5.62 10.84
CA LEU A 2 2.70 -5.73 9.43
C LEU A 2 3.92 -4.87 9.05
N THR A 3 3.82 -3.54 9.14
CA THR A 3 4.87 -2.64 8.64
C THR A 3 6.17 -2.74 9.42
N PHE A 4 6.11 -2.92 10.74
CA PHE A 4 7.31 -2.82 11.59
C PHE A 4 7.82 -4.15 12.12
N GLY A 5 7.01 -5.21 12.11
CA GLY A 5 7.39 -6.55 12.53
C GLY A 5 7.62 -7.49 11.35
N LEU A 6 6.69 -7.52 10.39
CA LEU A 6 6.73 -8.49 9.29
C LEU A 6 7.52 -7.99 8.07
N ALA A 7 7.35 -6.72 7.68
CA ALA A 7 7.96 -6.14 6.48
C ALA A 7 9.47 -5.89 6.64
N LYS A 8 10.23 -6.22 5.59
CA LYS A 8 11.69 -6.01 5.47
C LYS A 8 12.00 -4.62 4.93
N SER A 9 13.24 -4.16 5.12
CA SER A 9 13.68 -2.81 4.76
C SER A 9 13.43 -2.41 3.29
N ASP A 10 13.64 -3.34 2.36
CA ASP A 10 13.48 -3.10 0.92
C ASP A 10 12.11 -3.50 0.38
N ASP A 11 11.20 -4.01 1.22
CA ASP A 11 9.82 -4.23 0.81
C ASP A 11 9.17 -2.90 0.43
N LEU A 12 8.23 -2.97 -0.50
CA LEU A 12 7.41 -1.81 -0.85
C LEU A 12 6.33 -1.65 0.21
N TRP A 13 6.11 -0.43 0.66
CA TRP A 13 5.01 -0.05 1.53
C TRP A 13 4.13 0.96 0.79
N LEU A 14 2.81 0.79 0.90
CA LEU A 14 1.83 1.67 0.29
C LEU A 14 0.72 2.04 1.28
N HIS A 15 0.13 3.21 1.07
CA HIS A 15 -0.99 3.71 1.86
C HIS A 15 -1.77 4.79 1.10
N ALA A 16 -3.07 4.90 1.38
CA ALA A 16 -3.93 5.91 0.77
C ALA A 16 -3.56 7.31 1.29
N ARG A 17 -3.32 8.26 0.38
CA ARG A 17 -2.77 9.57 0.75
C ARG A 17 -3.78 10.40 1.54
N GLY A 18 -3.34 10.93 2.69
CA GLY A 18 -4.08 11.94 3.45
C GLY A 18 -5.34 11.45 4.14
N THR A 19 -5.55 10.14 4.23
CA THR A 19 -6.74 9.54 4.81
C THR A 19 -6.39 8.34 5.70
N PRO A 20 -7.21 7.98 6.69
CA PRO A 20 -7.15 6.65 7.30
C PRO A 20 -7.28 5.53 6.25
N GLY A 21 -6.54 4.45 6.45
CA GLY A 21 -6.54 3.30 5.56
C GLY A 21 -5.49 2.26 5.93
N SER A 22 -5.58 1.09 5.30
CA SER A 22 -4.68 -0.04 5.52
C SER A 22 -3.27 0.20 4.98
N HIS A 23 -2.27 -0.28 5.72
CA HIS A 23 -0.92 -0.41 5.19
C HIS A 23 -0.88 -1.63 4.28
N VAL A 24 -0.36 -1.46 3.06
CA VAL A 24 -0.13 -2.56 2.12
C VAL A 24 1.37 -2.75 1.95
N VAL A 25 1.80 -4.01 1.90
CA VAL A 25 3.22 -4.36 1.72
C VAL A 25 3.36 -5.33 0.56
N VAL A 26 4.29 -5.03 -0.36
CA VAL A 26 4.75 -5.97 -1.39
C VAL A 26 6.13 -6.46 -1.00
N ARG A 27 6.29 -7.78 -0.88
CA ARG A 27 7.59 -8.40 -0.61
C ARG A 27 8.50 -8.25 -1.81
N LEU A 28 9.69 -7.73 -1.59
CA LEU A 28 10.66 -7.49 -2.65
C LEU A 28 12.03 -8.06 -2.29
N GLY A 29 12.78 -8.42 -3.33
CA GLY A 29 14.21 -8.69 -3.21
C GLY A 29 14.97 -7.39 -2.94
N LYS A 30 16.18 -7.53 -2.39
CA LYS A 30 17.07 -6.38 -2.17
C LYS A 30 17.36 -5.68 -3.51
N GLY A 31 17.06 -4.40 -3.58
CA GLY A 31 17.33 -3.57 -4.77
C GLY A 31 16.42 -3.84 -5.98
N THR A 32 15.36 -4.65 -5.84
CA THR A 32 14.43 -4.94 -6.94
C THR A 32 13.21 -4.04 -6.87
N ASP A 33 12.72 -3.56 -8.00
CA ASP A 33 11.43 -2.88 -8.09
C ASP A 33 10.30 -3.88 -8.36
N PRO A 34 9.05 -3.57 -7.92
CA PRO A 34 7.91 -4.41 -8.26
C PRO A 34 7.62 -4.34 -9.78
N PRO A 35 7.06 -5.41 -10.37
CA PRO A 35 6.37 -5.28 -11.66
C PRO A 35 5.29 -4.20 -11.58
N SER A 36 5.04 -3.51 -12.70
CA SER A 36 4.04 -2.43 -12.79
C SER A 36 2.65 -2.88 -12.34
N GLU A 37 2.21 -4.07 -12.77
CA GLU A 37 0.93 -4.63 -12.36
C GLU A 37 0.89 -4.96 -10.85
N THR A 38 2.00 -5.43 -10.27
CA THR A 38 2.07 -5.65 -8.81
C THR A 38 1.96 -4.34 -8.03
N LEU A 39 2.62 -3.27 -8.49
CA LEU A 39 2.46 -1.93 -7.89
C LEU A 39 1.00 -1.47 -7.97
N ARG A 40 0.38 -1.62 -9.15
CA ARG A 40 -1.00 -1.21 -9.39
C ARG A 40 -2.00 -2.01 -8.56
N ASP A 41 -1.80 -3.30 -8.44
CA ASP A 41 -2.63 -4.20 -7.64
C ASP A 41 -2.53 -3.84 -6.15
N ALA A 42 -1.30 -3.66 -5.65
CA ALA A 42 -1.08 -3.23 -4.26
C ALA A 42 -1.67 -1.85 -3.97
N ALA A 43 -1.54 -0.90 -4.91
CA ALA A 43 -2.13 0.43 -4.77
C ALA A 43 -3.66 0.38 -4.82
N THR A 44 -4.24 -0.49 -5.67
CA THR A 44 -5.68 -0.73 -5.71
C THR A 44 -6.20 -1.26 -4.38
N LEU A 45 -5.47 -2.18 -3.73
CA LEU A 45 -5.81 -2.66 -2.39
C LEU A 45 -5.70 -1.55 -1.34
N ALA A 46 -4.66 -0.73 -1.39
CA ALA A 46 -4.49 0.39 -0.46
C ALA A 46 -5.64 1.40 -0.57
N LEU A 47 -6.08 1.71 -1.80
CA LEU A 47 -7.24 2.57 -2.05
C LEU A 47 -8.55 1.91 -1.57
N LEU A 48 -8.75 0.63 -1.92
CA LEU A 48 -9.97 -0.13 -1.57
C LEU A 48 -10.18 -0.22 -0.06
N TYR A 49 -9.12 -0.37 0.72
CA TYR A 49 -9.17 -0.49 2.17
C TYR A 49 -8.79 0.83 2.86
N SER A 50 -9.33 1.94 2.35
CA SER A 50 -9.21 3.28 2.93
C SER A 50 -10.54 4.03 2.83
N ASP A 51 -10.62 5.22 3.44
CA ASP A 51 -11.82 6.05 3.30
C ASP A 51 -12.00 6.60 1.88
N LEU A 52 -10.94 6.61 1.05
CA LEU A 52 -11.01 6.95 -0.39
C LEU A 52 -11.74 5.87 -1.22
N LYS A 53 -12.09 4.72 -0.64
CA LYS A 53 -12.96 3.75 -1.31
C LYS A 53 -14.26 4.39 -1.79
N LYS A 54 -14.82 5.34 -1.02
CA LYS A 54 -16.10 6.00 -1.32
C LYS A 54 -16.04 6.88 -2.56
N SER A 55 -14.91 7.53 -2.82
CA SER A 55 -14.71 8.31 -4.04
C SER A 55 -14.43 7.44 -5.26
N GLY A 56 -14.09 6.16 -5.06
CA GLY A 56 -13.74 5.23 -6.13
C GLY A 56 -12.42 5.55 -6.83
N LYS A 57 -11.72 6.63 -6.44
CA LYS A 57 -10.42 7.05 -6.98
C LYS A 57 -9.67 7.94 -6.00
N GLY A 58 -8.36 8.00 -6.14
CA GLY A 58 -7.51 8.85 -5.32
C GLY A 58 -6.04 8.49 -5.42
N ASP A 59 -5.22 9.23 -4.68
CA ASP A 59 -3.78 9.04 -4.68
C ASP A 59 -3.36 8.03 -3.61
N VAL A 60 -2.45 7.14 -4.01
CA VAL A 60 -1.79 6.20 -3.12
C VAL A 60 -0.32 6.56 -3.09
N ILE A 61 0.22 6.75 -1.89
CA ILE A 61 1.66 6.92 -1.69
C ILE A 61 2.32 5.56 -1.56
N TYR A 62 3.55 5.46 -2.07
CA TYR A 62 4.37 4.28 -1.90
C TYR A 62 5.84 4.65 -1.72
N THR A 63 6.54 3.87 -0.91
CA THR A 63 7.97 4.01 -0.66
C THR A 63 8.56 2.66 -0.22
N ARG A 64 9.87 2.58 -0.05
CA ARG A 64 10.49 1.43 0.62
C ARG A 64 10.18 1.50 2.11
N ARG A 65 9.89 0.35 2.74
CA ARG A 65 9.55 0.29 4.17
C ARG A 65 10.61 0.95 5.06
N LYS A 66 11.90 0.90 4.70
CA LYS A 66 12.98 1.59 5.45
C LYS A 66 12.80 3.11 5.59
N TRP A 67 12.02 3.73 4.69
CA TRP A 67 11.67 5.14 4.73
C TRP A 67 10.36 5.44 5.49
N VAL A 68 9.76 4.41 6.10
CA VAL A 68 8.58 4.53 6.95
C VAL A 68 9.02 4.39 8.41
N LYS A 69 8.62 5.36 9.24
CA LYS A 69 8.93 5.39 10.68
C LYS A 69 7.65 5.50 11.49
N LYS A 70 7.62 4.88 12.68
CA LYS A 70 6.51 5.08 13.64
C LYS A 70 6.49 6.54 14.08
N ALA A 71 5.33 7.18 14.03
CA ALA A 71 5.14 8.49 14.63
C ALA A 71 5.00 8.32 16.16
N LYS A 72 6.08 8.55 16.92
CA LYS A 72 6.06 8.39 18.38
C LYS A 72 5.12 9.43 19.01
N GLY A 73 4.30 8.99 19.97
CA GLY A 73 3.33 9.85 20.66
C GLY A 73 2.06 10.15 19.87
N GLN A 74 1.91 9.58 18.66
CA GLN A 74 0.69 9.67 17.86
C GLN A 74 -0.15 8.40 17.97
N ALA A 75 -1.36 8.44 17.41
CA ALA A 75 -2.29 7.31 17.42
C ALA A 75 -1.64 6.02 16.86
N PRO A 76 -2.03 4.83 17.35
CA PRO A 76 -1.55 3.56 16.81
C PRO A 76 -1.74 3.48 15.29
N GLY A 77 -0.68 3.09 14.58
CA GLY A 77 -0.66 3.03 13.12
C GLY A 77 -0.18 4.31 12.44
N ALA A 78 -0.09 5.45 13.13
CA ALA A 78 0.45 6.67 12.58
C ALA A 78 1.94 6.51 12.19
N VAL A 79 2.28 6.97 10.99
CA VAL A 79 3.62 6.86 10.42
C VAL A 79 4.09 8.19 9.85
N ILE A 80 5.41 8.37 9.90
CA ILE A 80 6.13 9.39 9.15
C ILE A 80 6.72 8.69 7.93
N VAL A 81 6.42 9.21 6.75
CA VAL A 81 6.86 8.66 5.46
C VAL A 81 7.82 9.66 4.82
N THR A 82 8.90 9.16 4.24
CA THR A 82 9.80 9.95 3.41
C THR A 82 10.13 9.24 2.11
N GLN A 83 10.67 9.98 1.14
CA GLN A 83 11.00 9.47 -0.19
C GLN A 83 9.83 8.76 -0.88
N GLU A 84 8.60 9.17 -0.58
CA GLU A 84 7.45 8.61 -1.25
C GLU A 84 7.34 9.09 -2.70
N LYS A 85 6.75 8.21 -3.50
CA LYS A 85 6.15 8.53 -4.78
C LYS A 85 4.64 8.36 -4.62
N SER A 86 3.88 8.93 -5.55
CA SER A 86 2.43 8.78 -5.58
C SER A 86 1.97 8.21 -6.93
N VAL A 87 0.94 7.39 -6.89
CA VAL A 87 0.23 6.91 -8.07
C VAL A 87 -1.27 7.19 -7.90
N HIS A 88 -1.89 7.74 -8.93
CA HIS A 88 -3.33 7.94 -8.95
C HIS A 88 -4.03 6.64 -9.39
N ILE A 89 -4.99 6.19 -8.60
CA ILE A 89 -5.72 4.94 -8.85
C ILE A 89 -7.21 5.24 -8.94
N SER A 90 -7.90 4.51 -9.82
CA SER A 90 -9.35 4.40 -9.85
C SER A 90 -9.73 2.93 -9.68
N LEU A 91 -10.72 2.66 -8.83
CA LEU A 91 -11.25 1.33 -8.59
C LEU A 91 -12.02 0.87 -9.82
N ASP A 92 -11.43 -0.10 -10.53
CA ASP A 92 -12.05 -0.79 -11.65
C ASP A 92 -12.63 -2.13 -11.17
N LYS A 93 -13.90 -2.40 -11.52
CA LYS A 93 -14.61 -3.60 -11.05
C LYS A 93 -13.93 -4.88 -11.53
N ILE A 94 -13.50 -4.92 -12.79
CA ILE A 94 -12.87 -6.12 -13.38
C ILE A 94 -11.59 -6.47 -12.62
N ARG A 95 -10.71 -5.49 -12.39
CA ARG A 95 -9.48 -5.68 -11.61
C ARG A 95 -9.79 -6.09 -10.17
N LEU A 96 -10.79 -5.48 -9.53
CA LEU A 96 -11.17 -5.84 -8.16
C LEU A 96 -11.66 -7.28 -8.03
N ASP A 97 -12.50 -7.72 -8.97
CA ASP A 97 -13.00 -9.09 -8.99
C ASP A 97 -11.86 -10.08 -9.26
N ALA A 98 -10.94 -9.75 -10.18
CA ALA A 98 -9.74 -10.56 -10.41
C ALA A 98 -8.85 -10.66 -9.17
N LEU A 99 -8.63 -9.56 -8.43
CA LEU A 99 -7.83 -9.54 -7.21
C LEU A 99 -8.42 -10.39 -6.09
N LYS A 100 -9.74 -10.36 -5.91
CA LYS A 100 -10.44 -11.16 -4.90
C LYS A 100 -10.47 -12.65 -5.24
N ASN A 101 -10.46 -13.00 -6.52
CA ASN A 101 -10.48 -14.40 -6.95
C ASN A 101 -9.08 -15.05 -6.93
N ARG A 102 -8.00 -14.26 -6.98
CA ARG A 102 -6.61 -14.76 -6.85
C ARG A 102 -6.32 -15.37 -5.48
N THR A 103 -7.04 -14.96 -4.44
CA THR A 103 -6.85 -15.48 -3.07
C THR A 103 -7.55 -16.83 -2.82
N SER A 104 -8.25 -17.40 -3.80
CA SER A 104 -9.03 -18.64 -3.64
C SER A 104 -8.31 -19.91 -4.11
N HIS A 105 -6.99 -19.86 -4.34
CA HIS A 105 -6.19 -21.04 -4.66
C HIS A 105 -5.00 -21.10 -3.71
N ASP A 106 -5.25 -21.67 -2.53
CA ASP A 106 -4.25 -22.42 -1.75
C ASP A 106 -4.49 -23.91 -2.01
#